data_AF-A0A925HYZ8-F1
#
_entry.id   AF-A0A925HYZ8-F1
#
_cell.length_a   1.000
_cell.length_b   1.000
_cell.length_c   1.000
_cell.angle_alpha   90.00
_cell.angle_beta   90.00
_cell.angle_gamma   90.00
#
_symmetry.space_group_name_H-M   'P 1'
#
loop_
_entity.id
_entity.type
_entity.pdbx_description
1 polymer ?
#
loop_
_entity_poly.entity_id
_entity_poly.type
_entity_poly.pdbx_seq_one_letter_code
_entity_poly.pdbx_strand_id
1 'polypeptide(L)'
;MPTRLSRRRFLATSAAASAALAANSTLLSRLAYAAPAKEDWITLFDGKTLKGWHKNPEKIGHGTGGIWQVEEGAIAGEQDPPGSGNGGILLTDRKFGDFELLIDMKP
;
A
#
# COMPACT_ATOMS: atom_id res chain seq x y z
N MET A 1 -83.78 -7.02 -28.25
CA MET A 1 -84.15 -7.99 -29.29
C MET A 1 -83.06 -8.01 -30.35
N PRO A 2 -82.44 -9.17 -30.67
CA PRO A 2 -82.32 -10.38 -29.85
C PRO A 2 -81.50 -10.08 -28.57
N THR A 3 -80.34 -10.65 -28.14
CA THR A 3 -79.41 -11.68 -28.66
C THR A 3 -78.55 -12.19 -27.48
N ARG A 4 -78.12 -13.45 -27.45
CA ARG A 4 -77.15 -13.95 -26.44
C ARG A 4 -76.39 -15.22 -26.87
N LEU A 5 -75.09 -15.10 -27.16
CA LEU A 5 -74.17 -16.23 -27.42
C LEU A 5 -72.73 -15.85 -26.99
N SER A 6 -71.78 -16.77 -26.74
CA SER A 6 -71.83 -17.96 -25.86
C SER A 6 -70.41 -18.54 -25.63
N ARG A 7 -70.02 -18.69 -24.35
CA ARG A 7 -69.05 -19.67 -23.80
C ARG A 7 -67.55 -19.68 -24.25
N ARG A 8 -66.70 -19.30 -23.26
CA ARG A 8 -65.52 -20.05 -22.71
C ARG A 8 -64.18 -20.12 -23.46
N ARG A 9 -63.12 -19.67 -22.73
CA ARG A 9 -61.72 -20.19 -22.63
C ARG A 9 -60.86 -20.18 -23.93
N PHE A 10 -59.56 -19.89 -23.92
CA PHE A 10 -58.52 -20.02 -22.86
C PHE A 10 -57.51 -18.84 -22.89
N LEU A 11 -56.61 -18.79 -21.89
CA LEU A 11 -55.40 -17.96 -21.88
C LEU A 11 -54.24 -18.69 -22.58
N ALA A 12 -53.43 -17.96 -23.36
CA ALA A 12 -52.04 -18.32 -23.69
C ALA A 12 -51.25 -17.04 -23.97
N THR A 13 -50.02 -16.96 -23.46
CA THR A 13 -49.14 -15.79 -23.58
C THR A 13 -48.19 -15.90 -24.78
N SER A 14 -47.84 -14.75 -25.37
CA SER A 14 -46.52 -14.52 -25.95
C SER A 14 -46.20 -13.02 -25.87
N ALA A 15 -44.96 -12.68 -25.50
CA ALA A 15 -44.56 -11.29 -25.28
C ALA A 15 -43.08 -11.08 -25.65
N ALA A 16 -42.83 -10.28 -26.68
CA ALA A 16 -41.56 -9.58 -26.96
C ALA A 16 -41.70 -8.71 -28.23
N ALA A 17 -41.41 -7.40 -28.15
CA ALA A 17 -40.95 -6.55 -29.29
C ALA A 17 -40.59 -5.09 -28.88
N SER A 18 -39.47 -4.93 -28.16
CA SER A 18 -38.43 -3.88 -28.37
C SER A 18 -38.70 -2.35 -28.30
N ALA A 19 -37.58 -1.62 -28.11
CA ALA A 19 -37.38 -0.15 -28.13
C ALA A 19 -37.89 0.64 -26.88
N ALA A 20 -37.23 1.73 -26.42
CA ALA A 20 -36.04 2.45 -26.91
C ALA A 20 -35.01 2.75 -25.78
N LEU A 21 -34.04 3.66 -26.01
CA LEU A 21 -32.75 3.76 -25.29
C LEU A 21 -32.48 5.17 -24.70
N ALA A 22 -31.74 5.23 -23.56
CA ALA A 22 -31.00 6.39 -23.01
C ALA A 22 -31.81 7.61 -22.45
N ALA A 23 -31.31 8.41 -21.49
CA ALA A 23 -30.22 8.27 -20.49
C ALA A 23 -30.28 9.41 -19.42
N ASN A 24 -29.32 9.40 -18.48
CA ASN A 24 -28.89 10.50 -17.58
C ASN A 24 -29.75 10.85 -16.34
N SER A 25 -29.54 10.10 -15.24
CA SER A 25 -30.10 10.39 -13.90
C SER A 25 -29.08 10.27 -12.75
N THR A 26 -27.89 10.85 -12.87
CA THR A 26 -26.83 10.75 -11.84
C THR A 26 -26.07 12.06 -11.63
N LEU A 27 -26.52 12.87 -10.67
CA LEU A 27 -25.81 14.07 -10.16
C LEU A 27 -25.81 14.17 -8.61
N LEU A 28 -26.00 13.03 -7.94
CA LEU A 28 -25.98 12.90 -6.47
C LEU A 28 -25.08 11.73 -6.05
N SER A 29 -23.76 11.92 -6.14
CA SER A 29 -22.73 11.00 -5.62
C SER A 29 -21.41 11.76 -5.49
N ARG A 30 -20.49 11.25 -4.66
CA ARG A 30 -19.10 11.75 -4.48
C ARG A 30 -18.90 13.03 -3.63
N LEU A 31 -19.72 13.23 -2.60
CA LEU A 31 -19.14 13.47 -1.28
C LEU A 31 -18.80 12.11 -0.65
N ALA A 32 -17.82 11.45 -1.25
CA ALA A 32 -17.22 10.26 -0.65
C ALA A 32 -16.29 10.77 0.45
N TYR A 33 -16.76 10.72 1.70
CA TYR A 33 -15.89 10.89 2.85
C TYR A 33 -14.84 9.78 2.78
N ALA A 34 -13.62 10.14 2.39
CA ALA A 34 -12.54 9.17 2.30
C ALA A 34 -12.31 8.61 3.70
N ALA A 35 -12.52 7.30 3.87
CA ALA A 35 -11.97 6.62 5.03
C ALA A 35 -10.47 6.92 5.06
N PRO A 36 -9.88 7.20 6.24
CA PRO A 36 -8.44 7.41 6.33
C PRO A 36 -7.74 6.21 5.69
N ALA A 37 -6.73 6.49 4.85
CA ALA A 37 -5.96 5.43 4.24
C ALA A 37 -5.41 4.54 5.36
N LYS A 38 -5.57 3.22 5.21
CA LYS A 38 -4.96 2.29 6.16
C LYS A 38 -3.45 2.41 5.98
N GLU A 39 -2.78 2.97 6.99
CA GLU A 39 -1.35 3.20 6.95
C GLU A 39 -0.62 1.85 7.06
N ASP A 40 -0.38 1.25 5.91
CA ASP A 40 0.36 -0.01 5.78
C ASP A 40 1.87 0.25 5.92
N TRP A 41 2.27 0.59 7.15
CA TRP A 41 3.66 0.76 7.58
C TRP A 41 4.51 -0.45 7.18
N ILE A 42 5.68 -0.19 6.58
CA ILE A 42 6.61 -1.24 6.17
C ILE A 42 7.72 -1.45 7.21
N THR A 43 7.87 -2.69 7.68
CA THR A 43 8.99 -3.08 8.54
C THR A 43 10.29 -3.09 7.73
N LEU A 44 11.22 -2.18 8.05
CA LEU A 44 12.54 -2.10 7.40
C LEU A 44 13.60 -3.01 8.05
N PHE A 45 13.37 -3.48 9.28
CA PHE A 45 14.32 -4.30 10.04
C PHE A 45 13.57 -5.42 10.79
N ASP A 46 14.06 -6.65 10.69
CA ASP A 46 13.40 -7.87 11.19
C ASP A 46 13.79 -8.24 12.65
N GLY A 47 14.57 -7.39 13.32
CA GLY A 47 15.13 -7.63 14.65
C GLY A 47 16.26 -8.66 14.69
N LYS A 48 16.80 -9.10 13.53
CA LYS A 48 17.69 -10.28 13.44
C LYS A 48 18.81 -10.15 12.41
N THR A 49 18.60 -9.44 11.31
CA THR A 49 19.51 -9.38 10.17
C THR A 49 19.56 -7.98 9.56
N LEU A 50 20.69 -7.63 8.93
CA LEU A 50 20.83 -6.44 8.09
C LEU A 50 20.30 -6.69 6.65
N LYS A 51 19.33 -7.59 6.47
CA LYS A 51 18.74 -7.86 5.15
C LYS A 51 17.93 -6.64 4.70
N GLY A 52 18.23 -6.10 3.50
CA GLY A 52 17.67 -4.84 3.04
C GLY A 52 18.53 -3.63 3.39
N TRP A 53 19.75 -3.83 3.93
CA TRP A 53 20.69 -2.79 4.31
C TRP A 53 22.13 -3.10 3.83
N HIS A 54 22.88 -2.05 3.50
CA HIS A 54 24.29 -2.13 3.11
C HIS A 54 25.10 -0.94 3.63
N LYS A 55 26.42 -1.10 3.74
CA LYS A 55 27.35 -0.01 4.07
C LYS A 55 27.58 0.86 2.82
N ASN A 56 27.88 2.15 2.99
CA ASN A 56 28.17 3.04 1.85
C ASN A 56 29.21 2.44 0.87
N PRO A 57 28.92 2.37 -0.45
CA PRO A 57 29.73 1.60 -1.40
C PRO A 57 31.06 2.27 -1.76
N GLU A 58 31.17 3.58 -1.57
CA GLU A 58 32.36 4.38 -1.84
C GLU A 58 32.73 5.21 -0.60
N LYS A 59 33.98 5.67 -0.51
CA LYS A 59 34.45 6.50 0.61
C LYS A 59 33.75 7.86 0.59
N ILE A 60 33.05 8.18 1.67
CA ILE A 60 32.40 9.48 1.91
C ILE A 60 33.11 10.23 3.06
N GLY A 61 32.67 11.46 3.36
CA GLY A 61 33.21 12.27 4.46
C GLY A 61 33.13 11.61 5.84
N HIS A 62 32.25 10.63 6.03
CA HIS A 62 32.08 9.84 7.26
C HIS A 62 32.88 8.51 7.26
N GLY A 63 33.62 8.18 6.19
CA GLY A 63 34.45 6.96 6.10
C GLY A 63 34.03 5.96 5.02
N THR A 64 34.50 4.72 5.15
CA THR A 64 34.31 3.61 4.19
C THR A 64 33.36 2.51 4.67
N GLY A 65 32.68 2.70 5.81
CA GLY A 65 31.58 1.83 6.23
C GLY A 65 31.57 1.39 7.69
N GLY A 66 32.68 1.47 8.44
CA GLY A 66 32.73 1.05 9.85
C GLY A 66 32.30 -0.41 10.09
N ILE A 67 31.92 -0.72 11.33
CA ILE A 67 31.26 -1.96 11.74
C ILE A 67 29.75 -1.67 11.84
N TRP A 68 28.92 -2.52 11.24
CA TRP A 68 27.47 -2.53 11.45
C TRP A 68 27.00 -3.96 11.62
N GLN A 69 26.22 -4.22 12.66
CA GLN A 69 25.76 -5.55 13.04
C GLN A 69 24.43 -5.50 13.80
N VAL A 70 23.91 -6.66 14.21
CA VAL A 70 22.69 -6.77 15.02
C VAL A 70 23.07 -7.28 16.41
N GLU A 71 22.75 -6.49 17.44
CA GLU A 71 23.03 -6.78 18.85
C GLU A 71 21.74 -6.64 19.65
N GLU A 72 21.44 -7.63 20.50
CA GLU A 72 20.23 -7.66 21.37
C GLU A 72 18.88 -7.45 20.65
N GLY A 73 18.84 -7.56 19.31
CA GLY A 73 17.66 -7.29 18.48
C GLY A 73 17.56 -5.87 17.93
N ALA A 74 18.59 -5.03 18.13
CA ALA A 74 18.75 -3.69 17.55
C ALA A 74 19.87 -3.67 16.49
N ILE A 75 19.88 -2.65 15.62
CA ILE A 75 21.03 -2.37 14.74
C ILE A 75 22.07 -1.59 15.56
N ALA A 76 23.29 -2.11 15.64
CA ALA A 76 24.44 -1.48 16.28
C ALA A 76 25.49 -1.07 15.23
N GLY A 77 26.21 0.02 15.50
CA GLY A 77 27.25 0.55 14.62
C GLY A 77 28.41 1.18 15.40
N GLU A 78 29.63 0.92 14.96
CA GLU A 78 30.89 1.38 15.60
C GLU A 78 31.93 1.73 14.51
N GLN A 79 32.92 2.54 14.83
CA GLN A 79 34.00 2.91 13.91
C GLN A 79 35.01 1.77 13.73
N ASP A 80 35.60 1.68 12.55
CA ASP A 80 36.60 0.65 12.23
C ASP A 80 37.99 1.27 11.92
N PRO A 81 38.95 1.28 12.86
CA PRO A 81 38.83 0.85 14.27
C PRO A 81 38.11 1.90 15.15
N PRO A 82 37.74 1.56 16.40
CA PRO A 82 37.07 2.50 17.32
C PRO A 82 37.86 3.80 17.52
N GLY A 83 37.15 4.93 17.48
CA GLY A 83 37.74 6.28 17.63
C GLY A 83 38.52 6.81 16.41
N SER A 84 38.57 6.09 15.29
CA SER A 84 39.30 6.49 14.07
C SER A 84 38.62 7.58 13.22
N GLY A 85 37.34 7.87 13.48
CA GLY A 85 36.46 8.64 12.59
C GLY A 85 35.88 7.84 11.42
N ASN A 86 36.21 6.55 11.26
CA ASN A 86 35.79 5.72 10.14
C ASN A 86 34.51 4.91 10.44
N GLY A 87 33.36 5.58 10.57
CA GLY A 87 32.06 4.94 10.82
C GLY A 87 31.27 4.60 9.56
N GLY A 88 31.46 5.34 8.47
CA GLY A 88 30.62 5.28 7.29
C GLY A 88 29.15 5.62 7.58
N ILE A 89 28.24 5.10 6.74
CA ILE A 89 26.79 5.17 6.90
C ILE A 89 26.18 3.82 6.49
N LEU A 90 25.21 3.33 7.27
CA LEU A 90 24.32 2.24 6.87
C LEU A 90 23.16 2.78 6.05
N LEU A 91 22.90 2.18 4.89
CA LEU A 91 21.91 2.59 3.90
C LEU A 91 20.90 1.46 3.68
N THR A 92 19.66 1.80 3.35
CA THR A 92 18.68 0.82 2.86
C THR A 92 18.94 0.47 1.39
N ASP A 93 18.78 -0.80 1.03
CA ASP A 93 18.84 -1.28 -0.36
C ASP A 93 17.73 -0.65 -1.22
N ARG A 94 16.59 -0.36 -0.58
CA ARG A 94 15.45 0.34 -1.17
C ARG A 94 15.65 1.85 -1.07
N LYS A 95 15.39 2.55 -2.17
CA LYS A 95 15.25 4.01 -2.20
C LYS A 95 13.80 4.41 -1.97
N PHE A 96 13.60 5.54 -1.30
CA PHE A 96 12.30 6.13 -0.99
C PHE A 96 12.26 7.58 -1.51
N GLY A 97 11.06 8.10 -1.77
CA GLY A 97 10.83 9.50 -2.13
C GLY A 97 10.45 10.27 -0.87
N ASP A 98 9.23 10.80 -0.84
CA ASP A 98 8.60 11.24 0.40
C ASP A 98 8.24 10.01 1.27
N PHE A 99 8.51 10.08 2.57
CA PHE A 99 8.20 9.02 3.54
C PHE A 99 8.05 9.58 4.96
N GLU A 100 7.35 8.84 5.82
CA GLU A 100 7.44 8.96 7.27
C GLU A 100 8.29 7.80 7.82
N LEU A 101 9.02 8.04 8.92
CA LEU A 101 9.90 7.05 9.53
C LEU A 101 9.65 7.00 11.05
N LEU A 102 9.28 5.82 11.53
CA LEU A 102 9.21 5.50 12.94
C LEU A 102 10.43 4.66 13.32
N ILE A 103 11.14 5.05 14.37
CA ILE A 103 12.33 4.36 14.88
C ILE A 103 12.45 4.57 16.40
N ASP A 104 12.66 3.47 17.14
CA ASP A 104 13.10 3.52 18.53
C ASP A 104 14.64 3.51 18.56
N MET A 105 15.24 4.35 19.41
CA MET A 105 16.70 4.49 19.52
C MET A 105 17.14 4.46 20.99
N LYS A 106 18.23 3.74 21.26
CA LYS A 106 18.93 3.70 22.55
C LYS A 106 20.31 4.36 22.36
N PRO A 107 20.48 5.64 22.72
CA PRO A 107 21.76 6.34 22.67
C PRO A 107 22.70 5.94 23.83
#